data_AF-A0A1B9IGF3-F1
#
_entry.id   AF-A0A1B9IGF3-F1
#
_cell.length_a   1.000
_cell.length_b   1.000
_cell.length_c   1.000
_cell.angle_alpha   90.00
_cell.angle_beta   90.00
_cell.angle_gamma   90.00
#
_symmetry.space_group_name_H-M   'P 1'
#
loop_
_entity.id
_entity.type
_entity.pdbx_description
1 polymer ?
#
loop_
_entity_poly.entity_id
_entity_poly.type
_entity_poly.pdbx_seq_one_letter_code
_entity_poly.pdbx_strand_id
1 'polypeptide(L)'
;MSLRSTSTMLRPTSSILRQQLVVRAISTSTPKRASHDDSHHGHGEGADDAYTTESFFNPFWRNTLVLTTLAILAYPYIPSTSSNTTSPSLDPETFSKSTKDKSLPYVTRLLASITPESRIWTERNDKHLELSKDAAETKLLFQEAERPRVLRMRYPSSFEQASPHNIAVGSQTDLSDLKVQL
;
A
#
# COMPACT_ATOMS: atom_id res chain seq x y z
N MET A 1 6.17 66.77 11.14
CA MET A 1 7.32 65.85 11.10
C MET A 1 6.83 64.48 11.50
N SER A 2 7.11 63.48 10.67
CA SER A 2 6.48 62.14 10.65
C SER A 2 7.28 61.16 11.51
N LEU A 3 6.63 60.46 12.44
CA LEU A 3 7.19 59.29 13.12
C LEU A 3 6.62 58.04 12.47
N ARG A 4 7.42 57.36 11.63
CA ARG A 4 7.08 56.06 11.05
C ARG A 4 7.54 54.96 12.01
N SER A 5 6.57 54.23 12.56
CA SER A 5 6.82 52.99 13.30
C SER A 5 7.08 51.85 12.31
N THR A 6 8.28 51.26 12.35
CA THR A 6 8.67 50.13 11.50
C THR A 6 8.44 48.82 12.27
N SER A 7 7.30 48.17 12.03
CA SER A 7 7.06 46.80 12.49
C SER A 7 7.77 45.80 11.57
N THR A 8 8.85 45.20 12.06
CA THR A 8 9.53 44.08 11.42
C THR A 8 8.78 42.79 11.73
N MET A 9 8.01 42.25 10.77
CA MET A 9 7.41 40.92 10.89
C MET A 9 8.45 39.84 10.58
N LEU A 10 8.81 39.04 11.60
CA LEU A 10 9.59 37.82 11.42
C LEU A 10 8.67 36.70 10.93
N ARG A 11 8.90 36.24 9.70
CA ARG A 11 8.18 35.14 9.06
C ARG A 11 8.84 33.81 9.48
N PRO A 12 8.11 32.83 10.05
CA PRO A 12 8.70 31.52 10.31
C PRO A 12 8.80 30.73 9.00
N THR A 13 10.01 30.49 8.53
CA THR A 13 10.28 29.54 7.44
C THR A 13 10.31 28.13 8.03
N SER A 14 9.19 27.42 7.99
CA SER A 14 9.16 25.98 8.25
C SER A 14 9.71 25.23 7.03
N SER A 15 10.99 24.88 7.07
CA SER A 15 11.59 23.98 6.08
C SER A 15 11.14 22.55 6.34
N ILE A 16 10.18 22.07 5.55
CA ILE A 16 9.79 20.66 5.52
C ILE A 16 10.93 19.88 4.85
N LEU A 17 11.73 19.18 5.65
CA LEU A 17 12.65 18.16 5.18
C LEU A 17 11.82 16.99 4.64
N ARG A 18 11.62 16.96 3.31
CA ARG A 18 11.16 15.76 2.60
C ARG A 18 12.25 14.69 2.77
N GLN A 19 12.07 13.78 3.72
CA GLN A 19 12.80 12.52 3.73
C GLN A 19 12.36 11.73 2.49
N GLN A 20 13.20 11.72 1.46
CA GLN A 20 13.04 10.81 0.33
C GLN A 20 13.26 9.39 0.85
N LEU A 21 12.18 8.64 1.02
CA LEU A 21 12.24 7.19 1.15
C LEU A 21 12.81 6.64 -0.16
N VAL A 22 14.07 6.23 -0.13
CA VAL A 22 14.70 5.47 -1.22
C VAL A 22 14.06 4.10 -1.23
N VAL A 23 12.95 3.95 -1.96
CA VAL A 23 12.42 2.65 -2.34
C VAL A 23 13.46 2.02 -3.27
N ARG A 24 14.23 1.05 -2.77
CA ARG A 24 15.04 0.18 -3.62
C ARG A 24 14.08 -0.61 -4.52
N ALA A 25 13.82 -0.08 -5.71
CA ALA A 25 13.19 -0.84 -6.77
C ALA A 25 14.13 -1.99 -7.15
N ILE A 26 13.60 -3.21 -7.16
CA ILE A 26 14.28 -4.38 -7.69
C ILE A 26 14.39 -4.16 -9.20
N SER A 27 15.54 -3.64 -9.64
CA SER A 27 15.83 -3.41 -11.06
C SER A 27 16.27 -4.72 -11.71
N THR A 28 15.30 -5.55 -12.08
CA THR A 28 15.55 -6.73 -12.92
C THR A 28 15.12 -6.43 -14.36
N SER A 29 16.02 -5.85 -15.14
CA SER A 29 16.03 -6.02 -16.59
C SER A 29 17.42 -5.67 -17.12
N THR A 30 18.18 -6.71 -17.47
CA THR A 30 19.30 -6.58 -18.41
C THR A 30 18.71 -6.36 -19.81
N PRO A 31 18.97 -5.23 -20.49
CA PRO A 31 18.54 -5.06 -21.87
C PRO A 31 19.43 -5.96 -22.76
N LYS A 32 18.83 -6.96 -23.39
CA LYS A 32 19.47 -7.64 -24.52
C LYS A 32 19.44 -6.68 -25.71
N ARG A 33 20.60 -6.13 -26.08
CA ARG A 33 20.80 -5.43 -27.36
C ARG A 33 20.54 -6.42 -28.49
N ALA A 34 19.53 -6.16 -29.31
CA ALA A 34 19.49 -6.69 -30.66
C ALA A 34 20.52 -5.88 -31.48
N SER A 35 21.67 -6.48 -31.77
CA SER A 35 22.60 -5.95 -32.75
C SER A 35 22.04 -6.25 -34.14
N HIS A 36 21.58 -5.23 -34.85
CA HIS A 36 21.45 -5.28 -36.29
C HIS A 36 22.85 -5.15 -36.87
N ASP A 37 23.32 -6.19 -37.54
CA ASP A 37 24.46 -6.11 -38.45
C ASP A 37 23.90 -6.23 -39.87
N ASP A 38 24.19 -5.23 -40.67
CA ASP A 38 23.75 -5.07 -42.05
C ASP A 38 24.80 -5.74 -42.94
N SER A 39 24.46 -6.86 -43.57
CA SER A 39 25.32 -7.50 -44.56
C SER A 39 24.51 -8.03 -45.73
N HIS A 40 24.61 -7.30 -46.85
CA HIS A 40 24.15 -7.69 -48.18
C HIS A 40 24.75 -9.04 -48.62
N HIS A 41 23.98 -9.81 -49.41
CA HIS A 41 24.35 -10.52 -50.65
C HIS A 41 23.61 -11.87 -50.80
N GLY A 42 22.99 -12.06 -51.97
CA GLY A 42 23.09 -13.34 -52.69
C GLY A 42 21.93 -14.34 -52.56
N HIS A 43 21.29 -14.58 -53.70
CA HIS A 43 20.33 -15.64 -54.03
C HIS A 43 20.55 -17.01 -53.35
N GLY A 44 19.44 -17.64 -52.93
CA GLY A 44 19.37 -19.07 -52.65
C GLY A 44 17.95 -19.49 -52.25
N GLU A 45 17.33 -20.34 -53.06
CA GLU A 45 16.11 -21.08 -52.71
C GLU A 45 16.34 -21.93 -51.46
N GLY A 46 15.37 -21.95 -50.56
CA GLY A 46 15.40 -22.76 -49.34
C GLY A 46 14.46 -22.17 -48.31
N ALA A 47 13.21 -22.62 -48.32
CA ALA A 47 12.29 -22.40 -47.22
C ALA A 47 12.74 -23.26 -46.03
N ASP A 48 13.79 -22.84 -45.33
CA ASP A 48 14.14 -23.37 -44.02
C ASP A 48 13.40 -22.53 -42.99
N ASP A 49 12.18 -22.97 -42.69
CA ASP A 49 11.49 -22.63 -41.46
C ASP A 49 12.51 -22.73 -40.31
N ALA A 50 12.86 -21.58 -39.70
CA ALA A 50 13.75 -21.51 -38.56
C ALA A 50 13.06 -22.08 -37.32
N TYR A 51 12.81 -23.39 -37.32
CA TYR A 51 12.30 -24.15 -36.19
C TYR A 51 13.34 -24.03 -35.07
N THR A 52 13.05 -23.23 -34.04
CA THR A 52 13.69 -23.41 -32.74
C THR A 52 13.44 -24.83 -32.31
N THR A 53 14.48 -25.66 -32.35
CA THR A 53 14.40 -27.03 -31.87
C THR A 53 14.23 -26.98 -30.35
N GLU A 54 12.98 -27.03 -29.90
CA GLU A 54 12.58 -27.07 -28.48
C GLU A 54 13.08 -28.38 -27.86
N SER A 55 14.36 -28.42 -27.52
CA SER A 55 15.02 -29.57 -26.91
C SER A 55 14.99 -29.48 -25.39
N PHE A 56 14.70 -30.59 -24.73
CA PHE A 56 14.76 -30.73 -23.26
C PHE A 56 16.18 -30.54 -22.68
N PHE A 57 17.19 -30.34 -23.54
CA PHE A 57 18.57 -30.04 -23.14
C PHE A 57 18.92 -28.55 -23.23
N ASN A 58 17.95 -27.67 -23.52
CA ASN A 58 18.12 -26.23 -23.37
C ASN A 58 18.55 -25.90 -21.92
N PRO A 59 19.47 -24.95 -21.68
CA PRO A 59 19.87 -24.50 -20.34
C PRO A 59 18.74 -24.36 -19.31
N PHE A 60 17.54 -23.94 -19.74
CA PHE A 60 16.36 -23.93 -18.88
C PHE A 60 15.96 -25.32 -18.38
N TRP A 61 15.69 -26.26 -19.28
CA TRP A 61 15.25 -27.63 -18.95
C TRP A 61 16.34 -28.48 -18.29
N ARG A 62 17.60 -28.27 -18.66
CA ARG A 62 18.73 -28.91 -17.97
C ARG A 62 18.78 -28.48 -16.50
N ASN A 63 18.66 -27.19 -16.22
CA ASN A 63 18.72 -26.68 -14.85
C ASN A 63 17.49 -27.13 -14.04
N THR A 64 16.30 -27.20 -14.64
CA THR A 64 15.11 -27.71 -13.93
C THR A 64 15.24 -29.20 -13.61
N LEU A 65 15.74 -30.03 -14.54
CA LEU A 65 15.99 -31.45 -14.28
C LEU A 65 17.07 -31.67 -13.21
N VAL A 66 18.13 -30.86 -13.20
CA VAL A 66 19.15 -30.92 -12.13
C VAL A 66 18.55 -30.53 -10.77
N LEU A 67 17.73 -29.49 -10.70
CA LEU A 67 17.09 -29.07 -9.45
C LEU A 67 16.08 -30.11 -8.95
N THR A 68 15.27 -30.71 -9.83
CA THR A 68 14.29 -31.73 -9.44
C THR A 68 14.97 -33.00 -8.96
N THR A 69 15.99 -33.48 -9.66
CA THR A 69 16.78 -34.65 -9.23
C THR A 69 17.49 -34.40 -7.90
N LEU A 70 18.08 -33.21 -7.71
CA LEU A 70 18.69 -32.82 -6.44
C LEU A 70 17.65 -32.77 -5.31
N ALA A 71 16.45 -32.22 -5.56
CA ALA A 71 15.38 -32.18 -4.57
C ALA A 71 14.90 -33.57 -4.14
N ILE A 72 14.77 -34.51 -5.08
CA ILE A 72 14.39 -35.91 -4.79
C ILE A 72 15.47 -36.60 -3.95
N LEU A 73 16.74 -36.41 -4.31
CA LEU A 73 17.86 -36.97 -3.55
C LEU A 73 18.00 -36.34 -2.15
N ALA A 74 17.64 -35.06 -2.01
CA ALA A 74 17.65 -34.35 -0.74
C ALA A 74 16.44 -34.68 0.15
N TYR A 75 15.31 -35.11 -0.42
CA TYR A 75 14.07 -35.43 0.32
C TYR A 75 14.26 -36.29 1.59
N PRO A 76 15.02 -37.41 1.58
CA PRO A 76 15.23 -38.22 2.79
C PRO A 76 16.06 -37.54 3.88
N TYR A 77 16.79 -36.46 3.56
CA TYR A 77 17.61 -35.71 4.52
C TYR A 77 16.87 -34.51 5.14
N ILE A 78 15.65 -34.23 4.69
CA ILE A 78 14.83 -33.14 5.24
C ILE A 78 14.21 -33.61 6.56
N PRO A 79 14.29 -32.82 7.66
CA PRO A 79 13.67 -33.18 8.92
C PRO A 79 12.15 -33.36 8.77
N SER A 80 11.61 -34.43 9.35
CA SER A 80 10.17 -34.70 9.37
C SER A 80 9.40 -33.52 9.98
N THR A 81 8.23 -33.23 9.44
CA THR A 81 7.36 -32.20 9.99
C THR A 81 6.90 -32.61 11.38
N SER A 82 6.98 -31.69 12.34
CA SER A 82 6.38 -31.92 13.65
C SER A 82 4.87 -31.78 13.54
N SER A 83 4.12 -32.72 14.12
CA SER A 83 2.65 -32.65 14.21
C SER A 83 2.16 -31.54 15.13
N ASN A 84 3.04 -31.00 15.98
CA ASN A 84 2.71 -29.95 16.94
C ASN A 84 2.89 -28.57 16.31
N THR A 85 1.82 -27.78 16.24
CA THR A 85 1.87 -26.41 15.75
C THR A 85 2.69 -25.53 16.71
N THR A 86 3.86 -25.08 16.26
CA THR A 86 4.74 -24.20 17.04
C THR A 86 4.47 -22.75 16.62
N SER A 87 3.43 -22.15 17.21
CA SER A 87 3.01 -20.78 16.90
C SER A 87 2.82 -19.96 18.18
N PRO A 88 3.38 -18.74 18.28
CA PRO A 88 3.22 -17.91 19.47
C PRO A 88 1.75 -17.64 19.84
N SER A 89 0.87 -17.50 18.86
CA SER A 89 -0.52 -17.13 19.07
C SER A 89 -1.44 -18.29 19.47
N LEU A 90 -1.08 -19.52 19.14
CA LEU A 90 -1.95 -20.69 19.34
C LEU A 90 -1.60 -21.40 20.65
N ASP A 91 -0.31 -21.70 20.85
CA ASP A 91 0.20 -22.41 22.02
C ASP A 91 1.46 -21.70 22.57
N PRO A 92 1.31 -20.72 23.49
CA PRO A 92 2.44 -19.91 23.96
C PRO A 92 3.47 -20.72 24.76
N GLU A 93 3.01 -21.72 25.52
CA GLU A 93 3.86 -22.56 26.37
C GLU A 93 4.72 -23.54 25.59
N THR A 94 4.23 -24.04 24.44
CA THR A 94 5.01 -24.93 23.57
C THR A 94 6.04 -24.13 22.78
N PHE A 95 5.68 -22.91 22.35
CA PHE A 95 6.58 -21.99 21.66
C PHE A 95 7.74 -21.51 22.54
N SER A 96 7.48 -21.24 23.82
CA SER A 96 8.51 -20.82 24.78
C SER A 96 9.53 -21.94 25.05
N LYS A 97 9.06 -23.20 25.10
CA LYS A 97 9.90 -24.40 25.21
C LYS A 97 10.75 -24.60 23.95
N SER A 98 10.14 -24.54 22.77
CA SER A 98 10.87 -24.70 21.50
C SER A 98 11.96 -23.65 21.28
N THR A 99 11.76 -22.44 21.79
CA THR A 99 12.79 -21.38 21.69
C THR A 99 14.07 -21.74 22.47
N LYS A 100 13.95 -22.52 23.55
CA LYS A 100 15.07 -22.95 24.40
C LYS A 100 15.67 -24.28 23.93
N ASP A 101 14.92 -25.07 23.16
CA ASP A 101 15.32 -26.39 22.71
C ASP A 101 16.39 -26.32 21.59
N LYS A 102 17.61 -26.76 21.91
CA LYS A 102 18.74 -26.78 20.97
C LYS A 102 18.69 -27.96 19.97
N SER A 103 17.83 -28.95 20.22
CA SER A 103 17.65 -30.15 19.39
C SER A 103 16.86 -29.89 18.11
N LEU A 104 16.20 -28.73 18.00
CA LEU A 104 15.41 -28.37 16.83
C LEU A 104 16.31 -28.01 15.63
N PRO A 105 15.80 -28.21 14.39
CA PRO A 105 16.48 -27.76 13.18
C PRO A 105 16.89 -26.29 13.24
N TYR A 106 18.02 -25.96 12.62
CA TYR A 106 18.60 -24.60 12.66
C TYR A 106 17.62 -23.51 12.22
N VAL A 107 16.87 -23.74 11.15
CA VAL A 107 15.88 -22.78 10.61
C VAL A 107 14.77 -22.52 11.61
N THR A 108 14.21 -23.56 12.22
CA THR A 108 13.17 -23.44 13.26
C THR A 108 13.67 -22.64 14.45
N ARG A 109 14.91 -22.90 14.90
CA ARG A 109 15.53 -22.15 15.99
C ARG A 109 15.75 -20.67 15.64
N LEU A 110 16.22 -20.39 14.43
CA LEU A 110 16.40 -19.03 13.94
C LEU A 110 15.06 -18.28 13.95
N LEU A 111 14.01 -18.89 13.39
CA LEU A 111 12.66 -18.33 13.39
C LEU A 111 12.14 -18.09 14.80
N ALA A 112 12.32 -19.05 15.72
CA ALA A 112 11.92 -18.88 17.12
C ALA A 112 12.65 -17.70 17.78
N SER A 113 13.94 -17.49 17.49
CA SER A 113 14.73 -16.40 18.09
C SER A 113 14.35 -14.99 17.62
N ILE A 114 13.87 -14.84 16.38
CA ILE A 114 13.47 -13.54 15.82
C ILE A 114 11.99 -13.23 16.06
N THR A 115 11.19 -14.26 16.36
CA THR A 115 9.75 -14.12 16.50
C THR A 115 9.42 -13.57 17.90
N PRO A 116 8.60 -12.51 18.01
CA PRO A 116 8.22 -11.97 19.30
C PRO A 116 7.27 -12.89 20.06
N GLU A 117 7.27 -12.76 21.39
CA GLU A 117 6.40 -13.51 22.30
C GLU A 117 4.90 -13.33 21.98
N SER A 118 4.10 -14.34 22.33
CA SER A 118 2.64 -14.40 22.19
C SER A 118 1.91 -13.15 22.69
N ARG A 119 2.29 -12.65 23.87
CA ARG A 119 1.70 -11.46 24.49
C ARG A 119 1.82 -10.21 23.61
N ILE A 120 2.94 -10.07 22.90
CA ILE A 120 3.15 -8.91 22.03
C ILE A 120 2.23 -9.00 20.80
N TRP A 121 1.87 -10.20 20.35
CA TRP A 121 0.89 -10.38 19.28
C TRP A 121 -0.52 -10.02 19.72
N THR A 122 -0.93 -10.40 20.93
CA THR A 122 -2.24 -10.01 21.46
C THR A 122 -2.33 -8.49 21.63
N GLU A 123 -1.31 -7.86 22.23
CA GLU A 123 -1.26 -6.41 22.40
C GLU A 123 -1.30 -5.66 21.06
N ARG A 124 -0.62 -6.17 20.02
CA ARG A 124 -0.70 -5.59 18.67
C ARG A 124 -2.09 -5.76 18.06
N ASN A 125 -2.70 -6.93 18.20
CA ASN A 125 -4.04 -7.20 17.67
C ASN A 125 -5.08 -6.30 18.34
N ASP A 126 -4.99 -6.12 19.66
CA ASP A 126 -5.87 -5.24 20.43
C ASP A 126 -5.72 -3.79 19.96
N LYS A 127 -4.48 -3.33 19.76
CA LYS A 127 -4.21 -1.99 19.19
C LYS A 127 -4.78 -1.83 17.79
N HIS A 128 -4.69 -2.85 16.93
CA HIS A 128 -5.29 -2.79 15.60
C HIS A 128 -6.81 -2.78 15.64
N LEU A 129 -7.41 -3.50 16.59
CA LEU A 129 -8.85 -3.49 16.83
C LEU A 129 -9.32 -2.12 17.30
N GLU A 130 -8.59 -1.49 18.22
CA GLU A 130 -8.84 -0.12 18.67
C GLU A 130 -8.75 0.89 17.53
N LEU A 131 -7.66 0.88 16.75
CA LEU A 131 -7.50 1.79 15.60
C LEU A 131 -8.59 1.57 14.54
N SER A 132 -9.05 0.33 14.35
CA SER A 132 -10.13 0.02 13.41
C SER A 132 -11.48 0.55 13.91
N LYS A 133 -11.71 0.50 15.22
CA LYS A 133 -12.88 1.07 15.87
C LYS A 133 -12.89 2.59 15.72
N ASP A 134 -11.80 3.27 16.04
CA ASP A 134 -11.69 4.73 15.92
C ASP A 134 -11.90 5.20 14.46
N ALA A 135 -11.34 4.46 13.50
CA ALA A 135 -11.54 4.72 12.08
C ALA A 135 -13.01 4.54 11.67
N ALA A 136 -13.71 3.54 12.21
CA ALA A 136 -15.12 3.32 11.97
C ALA A 136 -15.99 4.42 12.60
N GLU A 137 -15.70 4.84 13.83
CA GLU A 137 -16.40 5.95 14.49
C GLU A 137 -16.24 7.26 13.73
N THR A 138 -15.01 7.56 13.29
CA THR A 138 -14.72 8.73 12.44
C THR A 138 -15.52 8.67 11.14
N LYS A 139 -15.61 7.50 10.52
CA LYS A 139 -16.39 7.30 9.30
C LYS A 139 -17.89 7.53 9.53
N LEU A 140 -18.43 7.05 10.65
CA LEU A 140 -19.84 7.27 11.00
C LEU A 140 -20.14 8.76 11.20
N LEU A 141 -19.28 9.49 11.90
CA LEU A 141 -19.43 10.93 12.12
C LEU A 141 -19.59 11.71 10.81
N PHE A 142 -18.78 11.38 9.80
CA PHE A 142 -18.86 12.05 8.50
C PHE A 142 -19.95 11.49 7.58
N GLN A 143 -20.37 10.24 7.79
CA GLN A 143 -21.45 9.63 7.01
C GLN A 143 -22.82 10.14 7.46
N GLU A 144 -23.00 10.38 8.76
CA GLU A 144 -24.23 10.97 9.32
C GLU A 144 -24.35 12.48 9.05
N ALA A 145 -23.22 13.15 8.77
CA ALA A 145 -23.22 14.55 8.38
C ALA A 145 -23.87 14.72 6.98
N GLU A 146 -25.15 15.13 6.95
CA GLU A 146 -25.80 15.50 5.71
C GLU A 146 -25.19 16.80 5.16
N ARG A 147 -24.83 16.81 3.88
CA ARG A 147 -24.42 18.05 3.21
C ARG A 147 -25.62 19.00 3.17
N PRO A 148 -25.44 20.31 3.41
CA PRO A 148 -26.53 21.26 3.26
C PRO A 148 -27.11 21.15 1.84
N ARG A 149 -28.44 21.03 1.76
CA ARG A 149 -29.16 20.83 0.50
C ARG A 149 -28.96 22.04 -0.42
N VAL A 150 -28.20 21.86 -1.49
CA VAL A 150 -28.01 22.90 -2.52
C VAL A 150 -29.19 22.88 -3.48
N LEU A 151 -30.02 23.91 -3.42
CA LEU A 151 -31.11 24.12 -4.36
C LEU A 151 -30.61 24.95 -5.55
N ARG A 152 -30.68 24.37 -6.75
CA ARG A 152 -30.37 25.10 -7.99
C ARG A 152 -31.58 25.93 -8.41
N MET A 153 -31.45 27.24 -8.32
CA MET A 153 -32.44 28.20 -8.82
C MET A 153 -31.91 28.92 -10.06
N ARG A 154 -32.79 29.16 -11.04
CA ARG A 154 -32.46 29.91 -12.27
C ARG A 154 -32.25 31.40 -12.00
N TYR A 155 -32.97 31.95 -11.02
CA TYR A 155 -32.96 33.37 -10.69
C TYR A 155 -32.67 33.56 -9.19
N PRO A 156 -31.39 33.57 -8.77
CA PRO A 156 -31.04 33.76 -7.36
C PRO A 156 -31.34 35.18 -6.86
N SER A 157 -31.51 36.16 -7.76
CA SER A 157 -31.86 37.54 -7.42
C SER A 157 -33.29 37.72 -6.87
N SER A 158 -34.15 36.71 -6.94
CA SER A 158 -35.53 36.80 -6.44
C SER A 158 -35.62 37.05 -4.93
N PHE A 159 -34.58 36.67 -4.18
CA PHE A 159 -34.51 36.88 -2.73
C PHE A 159 -34.34 38.35 -2.33
N GLU A 160 -33.81 39.19 -3.22
CA GLU A 160 -33.56 40.61 -2.94
C GLU A 160 -34.57 41.56 -3.61
N GLN A 161 -35.51 41.03 -4.39
CA GLN A 161 -36.44 41.84 -5.18
C GLN A 161 -37.59 42.43 -4.35
N ALA A 162 -37.77 42.01 -3.10
CA ALA A 162 -38.86 42.49 -2.27
C ALA A 162 -38.63 43.92 -1.77
N SER A 163 -39.66 44.76 -1.88
CA SER A 163 -39.67 46.12 -1.31
C SER A 163 -39.60 46.05 0.22
N PRO A 164 -38.74 46.84 0.89
CA PRO A 164 -38.70 46.90 2.36
C PRO A 164 -39.98 47.43 3.02
N HIS A 165 -40.87 48.06 2.25
CA HIS A 165 -42.04 48.76 2.77
C HIS A 165 -43.35 48.10 2.36
N ASN A 166 -44.35 48.19 3.25
CA ASN A 166 -45.73 47.72 3.06
C ASN A 166 -45.85 46.19 2.81
N ILE A 167 -45.09 45.42 3.58
CA ILE A 167 -45.10 43.95 3.54
C ILE A 167 -46.10 43.45 4.59
N ALA A 168 -46.99 42.54 4.20
CA ALA A 168 -47.92 41.92 5.15
C ALA A 168 -47.14 41.07 6.17
N VAL A 169 -47.57 41.09 7.43
CA VAL A 169 -46.94 40.28 8.47
C VAL A 169 -47.03 38.79 8.12
N GLY A 170 -45.91 38.08 8.20
CA GLY A 170 -45.81 36.64 7.88
C GLY A 170 -45.72 36.30 6.39
N SER A 171 -45.68 37.27 5.47
CA SER A 171 -45.53 36.98 4.03
C SER A 171 -44.08 36.78 3.57
N GLN A 172 -43.09 37.14 4.41
CA GLN A 172 -41.67 36.95 4.14
C GLN A 172 -41.08 35.90 5.08
N THR A 173 -40.22 35.06 4.52
CA THR A 173 -39.38 34.10 5.26
C THR A 173 -38.11 34.80 5.72
N ASP A 174 -37.57 34.41 6.88
CA ASP A 174 -36.24 34.85 7.31
C ASP A 174 -35.18 34.23 6.37
N LEU A 175 -34.33 35.08 5.79
CA LEU A 175 -33.27 34.71 4.85
C LEU A 175 -31.87 35.02 5.40
N SER A 176 -31.74 35.31 6.70
CA SER A 176 -30.47 35.72 7.32
C SER A 176 -29.33 34.71 7.19
N ASP A 177 -29.62 33.41 7.08
CA ASP A 177 -28.64 32.33 6.91
C ASP A 177 -28.47 31.88 5.43
N LEU A 178 -29.14 32.54 4.49
CA LEU A 178 -29.10 32.16 3.08
C LEU A 178 -27.80 32.64 2.41
N LYS A 179 -26.95 31.71 1.99
CA LYS A 179 -25.73 32.00 1.21
C LYS A 179 -25.92 31.69 -0.28
N VAL A 180 -25.97 32.75 -1.10
CA VAL A 180 -25.96 32.62 -2.56
C VAL A 180 -24.52 32.50 -3.07
N GLN A 181 -24.22 31.44 -3.82
CA GLN A 181 -22.96 31.32 -4.59
C GLN A 181 -23.25 31.61 -6.07
N LEU A 182 -22.55 32.58 -6.65
CA LEU A 182 -22.54 32.92 -8.07
C LEU A 182 -21.43 32.20 -8.82
#